data_AF-A0A8B4RAV9-F1
#
_entry.id   AF-A0A8B4RAV9-F1
#
_cell.length_a   1.000
_cell.length_b   1.000
_cell.length_c   1.000
_cell.angle_alpha   90.00
_cell.angle_beta   90.00
_cell.angle_gamma   90.00
#
_symmetry.space_group_name_H-M   'P 1'
#
loop_
_entity.id
_entity.type
_entity.pdbx_description
1 polymer ?
#
loop_
_entity_poly.entity_id
_entity_poly.type
_entity_poly.pdbx_seq_one_letter_code
_entity_poly.pdbx_strand_id
1 'polypeptide(L)'
;MNSLITQSDFDYSLVDIETASKLKALSNQLDGIYQNYSIAVGEVLYQAQQELSNYGDGTFGKWIESKGLSRTNTFNYIKSYEFVQNLNKQEKEIFVSKPKSLQFEMSKPSANPELNQKVFDGDITTHKQYKELERQLKLAEADKERLKQQNERLAEQALSAKIVEKEVIKEVVPDDYESTKSLNSDLLKKNKQLSKTLEETEWELDSKKLELATIKLESQRAIEVTDQIRHLEGKKEKLENLVTSISELSSIISDVQNFFDTKMAPLRFKPIINNVNAHYSVTEVTKMVNTVQSWCDEMYKIIPSGNRKIIEEVIINE
;
A
#
# COMPACT_ATOMS: atom_id res chain seq x y z
N MET A 1 -18.43 3.83 -10.94
CA MET A 1 -18.83 5.20 -10.57
C MET A 1 -17.83 6.18 -11.16
N ASN A 2 -18.22 6.87 -12.22
CA ASN A 2 -17.49 8.02 -12.76
C ASN A 2 -18.08 9.29 -12.15
N SER A 3 -17.27 10.02 -11.38
CA SER A 3 -17.35 11.47 -11.23
C SER A 3 -15.95 11.89 -10.76
N LEU A 4 -15.12 12.51 -11.59
CA LEU A 4 -15.07 13.98 -11.67
C LEU A 4 -15.43 14.60 -10.32
N ILE A 5 -14.57 14.44 -9.31
CA ILE A 5 -14.41 15.51 -8.33
C ILE A 5 -13.48 16.50 -9.02
N THR A 6 -14.08 17.41 -9.80
CA THR A 6 -13.55 18.77 -9.83
C THR A 6 -13.59 19.22 -8.37
N GLN A 7 -12.43 19.23 -7.70
CA GLN A 7 -12.30 19.82 -6.37
C GLN A 7 -12.75 21.28 -6.48
N SER A 8 -14.02 21.57 -6.18
CA SER A 8 -14.27 22.79 -5.45
C SER A 8 -13.74 22.48 -4.06
N ASP A 9 -12.54 22.98 -3.76
CA ASP A 9 -12.07 22.93 -2.39
C ASP A 9 -13.16 23.52 -1.50
N PHE A 10 -13.50 22.79 -0.45
CA PHE A 10 -14.43 23.29 0.54
C PHE A 10 -13.88 24.61 1.08
N ASP A 11 -14.65 25.69 0.99
CA ASP A 11 -14.23 26.97 1.53
C ASP A 11 -14.28 26.93 3.06
N TYR A 12 -13.12 26.64 3.67
CA TYR A 12 -12.97 26.55 5.12
C TYR A 12 -13.17 27.89 5.84
N SER A 13 -13.27 29.02 5.12
CA SER A 13 -13.60 30.31 5.73
C SER A 13 -15.08 30.43 6.14
N LEU A 14 -15.93 29.51 5.67
CA LEU A 14 -17.36 29.46 5.97
C LEU A 14 -17.69 28.90 7.36
N VAL A 15 -16.69 28.39 8.09
CA VAL A 15 -16.84 27.78 9.42
C VAL A 15 -15.85 28.39 10.41
N ASP A 16 -16.07 28.18 11.71
CA ASP A 16 -15.13 28.62 12.74
C ASP A 16 -13.78 27.89 12.66
N ILE A 17 -12.75 28.47 13.29
CA ILE A 17 -11.36 27.99 13.21
C ILE A 17 -11.22 26.54 13.71
N GLU A 18 -11.97 26.15 14.74
CA GLU A 18 -11.90 24.80 15.30
C GLU A 18 -12.51 23.78 14.33
N THR A 19 -13.69 24.08 13.80
CA THR A 19 -14.37 23.25 12.78
C THR A 19 -13.56 23.17 11.49
N ALA A 20 -12.99 24.29 11.02
CA ALA A 20 -12.10 24.31 9.85
C ALA A 20 -10.90 23.38 10.04
N SER A 21 -10.29 23.40 11.23
CA SER A 21 -9.13 22.55 11.55
C SER A 21 -9.50 21.06 11.55
N LYS A 22 -10.67 20.70 12.12
CA LYS A 22 -11.19 19.33 12.10
C LYS A 22 -11.49 18.85 10.68
N LEU A 23 -12.15 19.68 9.87
CA LEU A 23 -12.48 19.33 8.48
C LEU A 23 -11.22 19.17 7.62
N LYS A 24 -10.20 20.00 7.79
CA LYS A 24 -8.90 19.82 7.12
C LYS A 24 -8.23 18.51 7.51
N ALA A 25 -8.25 18.14 8.80
CA ALA A 25 -7.71 16.87 9.26
C ALA A 25 -8.44 15.68 8.63
N LEU A 26 -9.78 15.72 8.58
CA LEU A 26 -10.60 14.69 7.93
C LEU A 26 -10.37 14.63 6.40
N SER A 27 -10.24 15.77 5.73
CA SER A 27 -9.92 15.83 4.30
C SER A 27 -8.56 15.20 4.03
N ASN A 28 -7.54 15.50 4.83
CA ASN A 28 -6.21 14.88 4.69
C ASN A 28 -6.26 13.36 4.89
N GLN A 29 -7.06 12.87 5.85
CA GLN A 29 -7.28 11.43 6.04
C GLN A 29 -7.95 10.80 4.83
N LEU A 30 -8.99 11.44 4.30
CA LEU A 30 -9.68 10.98 3.08
C LEU A 30 -8.75 10.96 1.88
N ASP A 31 -7.94 12.00 1.69
CA ASP A 31 -6.97 12.08 0.60
C ASP A 31 -5.95 10.94 0.67
N GLY A 32 -5.44 10.63 1.86
CA GLY A 32 -4.55 9.48 2.07
C GLY A 32 -5.20 8.14 1.73
N ILE A 33 -6.48 7.96 2.10
CA ILE A 33 -7.26 6.77 1.72
C ILE A 33 -7.43 6.72 0.21
N TYR A 34 -7.80 7.84 -0.43
CA TYR A 34 -8.06 7.89 -1.87
C TYR A 34 -6.81 7.69 -2.72
N GLN A 35 -5.66 8.19 -2.26
CA GLN A 35 -4.36 7.95 -2.88
C GLN A 35 -4.09 6.44 -2.97
N ASN A 36 -4.17 5.74 -1.85
CA ASN A 36 -3.84 4.30 -1.80
C ASN A 36 -4.97 3.38 -2.32
N TYR A 37 -6.20 3.88 -2.41
CA TYR A 37 -7.38 3.09 -2.79
C TYR A 37 -7.20 2.33 -4.11
N SER A 38 -6.68 3.00 -5.16
CA SER A 38 -6.54 2.36 -6.48
C SER A 38 -5.60 1.16 -6.46
N ILE A 39 -4.52 1.24 -5.67
CA ILE A 39 -3.51 0.19 -5.56
C ILE A 39 -4.01 -0.97 -4.72
N ALA A 40 -4.62 -0.67 -3.57
CA ALA A 40 -5.21 -1.70 -2.70
C ALA A 40 -6.33 -2.49 -3.41
N VAL A 41 -7.19 -1.80 -4.16
CA VAL A 41 -8.21 -2.46 -5.00
C VAL A 41 -7.54 -3.28 -6.11
N GLY A 42 -6.52 -2.73 -6.77
CA GLY A 42 -5.76 -3.45 -7.81
C GLY A 42 -5.11 -4.73 -7.30
N GLU A 43 -4.53 -4.71 -6.09
CA GLU A 43 -3.91 -5.88 -5.46
C GLU A 43 -4.92 -7.01 -5.25
N VAL A 44 -6.05 -6.72 -4.59
CA VAL A 44 -7.10 -7.72 -4.33
C VAL A 44 -7.63 -8.29 -5.64
N LEU A 45 -7.86 -7.43 -6.64
CA LEU A 45 -8.35 -7.85 -7.94
C LEU A 45 -7.32 -8.68 -8.72
N TYR A 46 -6.02 -8.36 -8.59
CA TYR A 46 -4.94 -9.14 -9.19
C TYR A 46 -4.89 -10.54 -8.58
N GLN A 47 -4.89 -10.66 -7.25
CA GLN A 47 -4.89 -11.96 -6.58
C GLN A 47 -6.12 -12.79 -6.95
N ALA A 48 -7.31 -12.18 -6.89
CA ALA A 48 -8.55 -12.83 -7.30
C ALA A 48 -8.51 -13.25 -8.78
N GLN A 49 -7.89 -12.47 -9.66
CA GLN A 49 -7.71 -12.87 -11.06
C GLN A 49 -6.82 -14.11 -11.16
N GLN A 50 -5.68 -14.15 -10.46
CA GLN A 50 -4.73 -15.26 -10.51
C GLN A 50 -5.34 -16.57 -9.99
N GLU A 51 -6.18 -16.50 -8.95
CA GLU A 51 -6.87 -17.67 -8.39
C GLU A 51 -8.06 -18.09 -9.25
N LEU A 52 -8.94 -17.12 -9.61
CA LEU A 52 -10.25 -17.41 -10.17
C LEU A 52 -10.28 -17.48 -11.71
N SER A 53 -9.21 -17.09 -12.40
CA SER A 53 -9.14 -17.20 -13.88
C SER A 53 -8.83 -18.62 -14.36
N ASN A 54 -8.29 -19.48 -13.48
CA ASN A 54 -7.90 -20.85 -13.82
C ASN A 54 -9.09 -21.79 -14.05
N TYR A 55 -10.29 -21.42 -13.60
CA TYR A 55 -11.49 -22.26 -13.71
C TYR A 55 -12.15 -22.25 -15.09
N GLY A 56 -11.77 -21.33 -16.00
CA GLY A 56 -12.24 -21.28 -17.39
C GLY A 56 -13.73 -20.97 -17.61
N ASP A 57 -14.51 -20.88 -16.53
CA ASP A 57 -15.98 -20.74 -16.51
C ASP A 57 -16.46 -19.29 -16.32
N GLY A 58 -15.52 -18.35 -16.34
CA GLY A 58 -15.76 -16.93 -16.11
C GLY A 58 -16.07 -16.56 -14.65
N THR A 59 -15.73 -17.40 -13.66
CA THR A 59 -15.94 -17.13 -12.23
C THR A 59 -15.44 -15.76 -11.80
N PHE A 60 -14.23 -15.37 -12.22
CA PHE A 60 -13.69 -14.04 -11.93
C PHE A 60 -14.62 -12.92 -12.44
N GLY A 61 -15.14 -13.06 -13.68
CA GLY A 61 -16.07 -12.11 -14.29
C GLY A 61 -17.39 -11.98 -13.52
N LYS A 62 -18.00 -13.10 -13.15
CA LYS A 62 -19.25 -13.12 -12.36
C LYS A 62 -19.05 -12.50 -10.98
N TRP A 63 -17.90 -12.76 -10.35
CA TRP A 63 -17.58 -12.21 -9.04
C TRP A 63 -17.40 -10.70 -9.09
N ILE A 64 -16.63 -10.14 -10.04
CA ILE A 64 -16.47 -8.68 -10.16
C ILE A 64 -17.81 -7.98 -10.46
N GLU A 65 -18.67 -8.59 -11.27
CA GLU A 65 -20.01 -8.08 -11.56
C GLU A 65 -20.88 -8.06 -10.29
N SER A 66 -20.81 -9.09 -9.45
CA SER A 66 -21.51 -9.13 -8.15
C SER A 66 -21.06 -8.03 -7.19
N LYS A 67 -19.83 -7.52 -7.34
CA LYS A 67 -19.28 -6.39 -6.58
C LYS A 67 -19.58 -5.03 -7.21
N GLY A 68 -20.34 -4.99 -8.31
CA GLY A 68 -20.67 -3.77 -9.04
C GLY A 68 -19.48 -3.15 -9.79
N LEU A 69 -18.42 -3.93 -10.03
CA LEU A 69 -17.23 -3.47 -10.74
C LEU A 69 -17.35 -3.75 -12.23
N SER A 70 -17.13 -2.73 -13.05
CA SER A 70 -17.05 -2.90 -14.50
C SER A 70 -15.75 -3.59 -14.88
N ARG A 71 -15.81 -4.53 -15.83
CA ARG A 71 -14.64 -5.23 -16.40
C ARG A 71 -13.49 -4.27 -16.78
N THR A 72 -13.79 -3.16 -17.43
CA THR A 72 -12.79 -2.15 -17.83
C THR A 72 -12.03 -1.58 -16.63
N ASN A 73 -12.75 -1.08 -15.62
CA ASN A 73 -12.10 -0.53 -14.42
C ASN A 73 -11.35 -1.61 -13.64
N THR A 74 -11.88 -2.83 -13.55
CA THR A 74 -11.19 -3.96 -12.91
C THR A 74 -9.80 -4.15 -13.53
N PHE A 75 -9.71 -4.28 -14.85
CA PHE A 75 -8.43 -4.44 -15.52
C PHE A 75 -7.54 -3.20 -15.42
N ASN A 76 -8.10 -1.98 -15.38
CA ASN A 76 -7.31 -0.78 -15.15
C ASN A 76 -6.66 -0.79 -13.77
N TYR A 77 -7.41 -1.15 -12.71
CA TYR A 77 -6.88 -1.27 -11.35
C TYR A 77 -5.79 -2.33 -11.26
N ILE A 78 -6.00 -3.50 -11.85
CA ILE A 78 -5.01 -4.58 -11.89
C ILE A 78 -3.73 -4.10 -12.56
N LYS A 79 -3.84 -3.50 -13.74
CA LYS A 79 -2.68 -2.97 -14.47
C LYS A 79 -1.95 -1.87 -13.72
N SER A 80 -2.67 -0.98 -13.03
CA SER A 80 -2.04 0.04 -12.19
C SER A 80 -1.28 -0.57 -11.02
N TYR A 81 -1.81 -1.63 -10.41
CA TYR A 81 -1.09 -2.39 -9.39
C TYR A 81 0.16 -3.07 -9.95
N GLU A 82 0.05 -3.79 -11.06
CA GLU A 82 1.20 -4.42 -11.75
C GLU A 82 2.27 -3.39 -12.13
N PHE A 83 1.86 -2.24 -12.65
CA PHE A 83 2.77 -1.15 -12.99
C PHE A 83 3.51 -0.66 -11.76
N VAL A 84 2.80 -0.41 -10.65
CA VAL A 84 3.38 -0.02 -9.37
C VAL A 84 4.42 -1.02 -8.85
N GLN A 85 4.22 -2.33 -9.05
CA GLN A 85 5.22 -3.33 -8.61
C GLN A 85 6.59 -3.12 -9.26
N ASN A 86 6.62 -2.56 -10.48
CA ASN A 86 7.84 -2.32 -11.24
C ASN A 86 8.48 -0.94 -10.98
N LEU A 87 7.87 -0.09 -10.15
CA LEU A 87 8.35 1.25 -9.84
C LEU A 87 9.25 1.30 -8.60
N ASN A 88 10.17 2.27 -8.56
CA ASN A 88 10.92 2.59 -7.35
C ASN A 88 10.07 3.37 -6.33
N LYS A 89 10.55 3.55 -5.09
CA LYS A 89 9.76 4.20 -4.02
C LYS A 89 9.29 5.62 -4.38
N GLN A 90 10.15 6.44 -4.99
CA GLN A 90 9.82 7.82 -5.35
C GLN A 90 8.79 7.84 -6.48
N GLU A 91 8.98 7.02 -7.51
CA GLU A 91 8.03 6.87 -8.60
C GLU A 91 6.66 6.37 -8.12
N LYS A 92 6.64 5.45 -7.13
CA LYS A 92 5.40 4.98 -6.50
C LYS A 92 4.65 6.13 -5.82
N GLU A 93 5.33 6.92 -4.99
CA GLU A 93 4.73 8.08 -4.32
C GLU A 93 4.17 9.08 -5.35
N ILE A 94 4.95 9.38 -6.39
CA ILE A 94 4.53 10.27 -7.47
C ILE A 94 3.32 9.69 -8.22
N PHE A 95 3.36 8.42 -8.62
CA PHE A 95 2.28 7.74 -9.34
C PHE A 95 0.97 7.75 -8.54
N VAL A 96 1.03 7.37 -7.27
CA VAL A 96 -0.11 7.29 -6.36
C VAL A 96 -0.72 8.67 -6.10
N SER A 97 0.09 9.73 -6.11
CA SER A 97 -0.39 11.12 -6.00
C SER A 97 -1.13 11.63 -7.25
N LYS A 98 -0.94 11.01 -8.43
CA LYS A 98 -1.57 11.48 -9.67
C LYS A 98 -3.05 11.13 -9.73
N PRO A 99 -3.88 11.87 -10.49
CA PRO A 99 -5.27 11.52 -10.73
C PRO A 99 -5.41 10.11 -11.33
N LYS A 100 -6.46 9.37 -10.94
CA LYS A 100 -6.74 8.00 -11.42
C LYS A 100 -6.73 7.86 -12.94
N SER A 101 -7.26 8.87 -13.64
CA SER A 101 -7.26 8.88 -15.11
C SER A 101 -5.87 8.93 -15.71
N LEU A 102 -4.90 9.56 -15.02
CA LEU A 102 -3.50 9.58 -15.44
C LEU A 102 -2.81 8.27 -15.07
N GLN A 103 -3.04 7.76 -13.85
CA GLN A 103 -2.56 6.44 -13.42
C GLN A 103 -2.93 5.34 -14.44
N PHE A 104 -4.20 5.33 -14.89
CA PHE A 104 -4.68 4.36 -15.87
C PHE A 104 -4.08 4.52 -17.26
N GLU A 105 -3.69 5.72 -17.68
CA GLU A 105 -3.00 5.90 -18.97
C GLU A 105 -1.55 5.43 -18.88
N MET A 106 -0.87 5.75 -17.77
CA MET A 106 0.52 5.37 -17.56
C MET A 106 0.69 3.85 -17.45
N SER A 107 -0.27 3.16 -16.85
CA SER A 107 -0.22 1.72 -16.61
C SER A 107 -0.71 0.87 -17.79
N LYS A 108 -0.99 1.46 -18.96
CA LYS A 108 -1.40 0.68 -20.13
C LYS A 108 -0.18 -0.04 -20.75
N PRO A 109 -0.35 -1.25 -21.29
CA PRO A 109 0.71 -1.91 -22.06
C PRO A 109 1.17 -1.10 -23.29
N SER A 110 0.29 -0.26 -23.82
CA SER A 110 0.58 0.65 -24.93
C SER A 110 1.04 2.04 -24.49
N ALA A 111 1.30 2.25 -23.20
CA ALA A 111 1.78 3.54 -22.71
C ALA A 111 3.19 3.82 -23.25
N ASN A 112 3.47 5.07 -23.60
CA ASN A 112 4.79 5.48 -24.05
C ASN A 112 5.68 5.75 -22.82
N PRO A 113 6.82 5.04 -22.65
CA PRO A 113 7.73 5.24 -21.52
C PRO A 113 8.22 6.68 -21.37
N GLU A 114 8.48 7.40 -22.47
CA GLU A 114 8.94 8.79 -22.43
C GLU A 114 7.87 9.74 -21.86
N LEU A 115 6.59 9.46 -22.14
CA LEU A 115 5.49 10.23 -21.55
C LEU A 115 5.33 9.93 -20.06
N ASN A 116 5.50 8.67 -19.67
CA ASN A 116 5.49 8.29 -18.26
C ASN A 116 6.62 8.99 -17.49
N GLN A 117 7.82 9.05 -18.07
CA GLN A 117 8.94 9.78 -17.48
C GLN A 117 8.62 11.26 -17.27
N LYS A 118 8.02 11.93 -18.26
CA LYS A 118 7.55 13.31 -18.11
C LYS A 118 6.50 13.51 -17.03
N VAL A 119 5.70 12.49 -16.71
CA VAL A 119 4.78 12.54 -15.56
C VAL A 119 5.55 12.46 -14.22
N PHE A 120 6.60 11.62 -14.17
CA PHE A 120 7.48 11.52 -13.00
C PHE A 120 8.31 12.78 -12.77
N ASP A 121 8.82 13.37 -13.85
CA ASP A 121 9.61 14.61 -13.82
C ASP A 121 8.73 15.85 -13.48
N GLY A 122 7.40 15.71 -13.57
CA GLY A 122 6.43 16.76 -13.22
C GLY A 122 5.98 17.63 -14.38
N ASP A 123 6.50 17.43 -15.59
CA ASP A 123 6.12 18.15 -16.81
C ASP A 123 4.67 17.90 -17.23
N ILE A 124 4.14 16.71 -16.89
CA ILE A 124 2.75 16.32 -17.14
C ILE A 124 2.04 16.09 -15.83
N THR A 125 1.04 16.94 -15.54
CA THR A 125 0.24 16.85 -14.31
C THR A 125 -1.21 16.43 -14.58
N THR A 126 -1.68 16.56 -15.83
CA THR A 126 -3.06 16.29 -16.20
C THR A 126 -3.21 15.23 -17.29
N HIS A 127 -4.33 14.50 -17.25
CA HIS A 127 -4.70 13.55 -18.29
C HIS A 127 -4.80 14.19 -19.68
N LYS A 128 -5.26 15.45 -19.76
CA LYS A 128 -5.38 16.17 -21.04
C LYS A 128 -4.01 16.42 -21.69
N GLN A 129 -3.03 16.87 -20.90
CA GLN A 129 -1.66 17.08 -21.37
C GLN A 129 -1.04 15.77 -21.85
N TYR A 130 -1.21 14.70 -21.07
CA TYR A 130 -0.73 13.37 -21.43
C TYR A 130 -1.30 12.92 -22.79
N LYS A 131 -2.61 13.05 -22.99
CA LYS A 131 -3.28 12.66 -24.24
C LYS A 131 -2.86 13.49 -25.45
N GLU A 132 -2.68 14.79 -25.28
CA GLU A 132 -2.28 15.65 -26.39
C GLU A 132 -0.84 15.34 -26.83
N LEU A 133 0.08 15.13 -25.89
CA LEU A 133 1.45 14.72 -26.21
C LEU A 133 1.50 13.32 -26.85
N GLU A 134 0.68 12.38 -26.37
CA GLU A 134 0.53 11.06 -26.99
C GLU A 134 0.07 11.18 -28.46
N ARG A 135 -0.88 12.07 -28.73
CA ARG A 135 -1.38 12.33 -30.09
C ARG A 135 -0.31 12.97 -30.98
N GLN A 136 0.44 13.93 -30.45
CA GLN A 136 1.52 14.60 -31.19
C GLN A 136 2.65 13.63 -31.55
N LEU A 137 3.06 12.75 -30.62
CA LEU A 137 4.06 11.72 -30.89
C LEU A 137 3.60 10.76 -31.99
N LYS A 138 2.34 10.29 -31.93
CA LYS A 138 1.77 9.42 -32.96
C LYS A 138 1.75 10.07 -34.35
N LEU A 139 1.45 11.37 -34.43
CA LEU A 139 1.50 12.12 -35.68
C LEU A 139 2.92 12.28 -36.20
N ALA A 140 3.87 12.61 -35.32
CA ALA A 140 5.28 12.75 -35.68
C ALA A 140 5.89 11.43 -36.17
N GLU A 141 5.54 10.30 -35.56
CA GLU A 141 5.94 8.96 -36.01
C GLU A 141 5.37 8.63 -37.39
N ALA A 142 4.07 8.93 -37.62
CA ALA A 142 3.44 8.71 -38.91
C ALA A 142 4.07 9.57 -40.02
N ASP A 143 4.40 10.83 -39.75
CA ASP A 143 5.07 11.71 -40.69
C ASP A 143 6.52 11.25 -40.97
N LYS A 144 7.25 10.79 -39.95
CA LYS A 144 8.59 10.24 -40.10
C LYS A 144 8.59 9.00 -41.00
N GLU A 145 7.64 8.09 -40.81
CA GLU A 145 7.49 6.89 -41.64
C GLU A 145 7.15 7.28 -43.10
N ARG A 146 6.26 8.26 -43.30
CA ARG A 146 5.94 8.77 -44.64
C ARG A 146 7.17 9.36 -45.35
N LEU A 147 7.97 10.15 -44.64
CA LEU A 147 9.21 10.75 -45.16
C LEU A 147 10.26 9.69 -45.48
N LYS A 148 10.38 8.65 -44.65
CA LYS A 148 11.29 7.52 -44.89
C LYS A 148 10.94 6.79 -46.19
N GLN A 149 9.66 6.47 -46.40
CA GLN A 149 9.18 5.85 -47.63
C GLN A 149 9.40 6.74 -48.86
N GLN A 150 9.25 8.07 -48.72
CA GLN A 150 9.54 9.01 -49.80
C GLN A 150 11.03 9.06 -50.14
N ASN A 151 11.91 9.05 -49.13
CA ASN A 151 13.35 9.03 -49.32
C ASN A 151 13.84 7.73 -49.97
N GLU A 152 13.29 6.58 -49.57
CA GLU A 152 13.60 5.28 -50.19
C GLU A 152 13.22 5.28 -51.68
N ARG A 153 12.03 5.78 -52.03
CA ARG A 153 11.61 5.92 -53.44
C ARG A 153 12.52 6.85 -54.25
N LEU A 154 12.95 7.96 -53.65
CA LEU A 154 13.89 8.89 -54.30
C LEU A 154 15.28 8.28 -54.49
N ALA A 155 15.76 7.49 -53.51
CA ALA A 155 17.02 6.78 -53.61
C ALA A 155 17.00 5.70 -54.71
N GLU A 156 15.90 4.93 -54.82
CA GLU A 156 15.68 3.97 -55.90
C GLU A 156 15.65 4.65 -57.28
N GLN A 157 14.96 5.78 -57.39
CA GLN A 157 14.94 6.59 -58.62
C GLN A 157 16.33 7.11 -58.98
N ALA A 158 17.11 7.58 -58.00
CA ALA A 158 18.48 8.07 -58.21
C ALA A 158 19.46 6.95 -58.64
N LEU A 159 19.29 5.72 -58.13
CA LEU A 159 20.06 4.55 -58.56
C LEU A 159 19.71 4.14 -60.01
N SER A 160 18.43 4.24 -60.40
CA SER A 160 18.01 3.91 -61.77
C SER A 160 18.46 4.92 -62.83
N ALA A 161 18.81 6.15 -62.43
CA ALA A 161 19.15 7.25 -63.33
C ALA A 161 20.66 7.40 -63.62
N LYS A 162 21.53 6.52 -63.10
CA LYS A 162 22.99 6.69 -63.20
C LYS A 162 23.71 5.44 -63.68
N ILE A 163 23.49 5.08 -64.94
CA ILE A 163 24.46 4.31 -65.74
C ILE A 163 25.40 5.35 -66.39
N VAL A 164 26.55 5.60 -65.76
CA VAL A 164 27.66 6.33 -66.38
C VAL A 164 28.89 5.45 -66.20
N GLU A 165 29.34 4.86 -67.30
CA GLU A 165 30.59 4.11 -67.39
C GLU A 165 31.76 5.00 -66.94
N LYS A 166 32.52 4.54 -65.94
CA LYS A 166 33.79 5.15 -65.54
C LYS A 166 34.93 4.21 -65.91
N GLU A 167 35.83 4.69 -66.76
CA GLU A 167 37.12 4.07 -67.03
C GLU A 167 37.95 3.92 -65.74
N VAL A 168 38.46 2.72 -65.52
CA VAL A 168 39.26 2.34 -64.34
C VAL A 168 40.72 2.69 -64.60
N ILE A 169 41.26 3.64 -63.84
CA ILE A 169 42.70 3.89 -63.71
C ILE A 169 43.27 2.83 -62.77
N LYS A 170 44.35 2.16 -63.19
CA LYS A 170 45.03 1.07 -62.44
C LYS A 170 45.26 1.45 -60.97
N GLU A 171 44.62 0.70 -60.08
CA GLU A 171 44.82 0.76 -58.64
C GLU A 171 46.05 -0.09 -58.28
N VAL A 172 47.11 0.55 -57.79
CA VAL A 172 48.30 -0.13 -57.27
C VAL A 172 47.98 -0.54 -55.84
N VAL A 173 47.77 -1.85 -55.62
CA VAL A 173 47.53 -2.41 -54.29
C VAL A 173 48.84 -2.35 -53.49
N PRO A 174 48.90 -1.65 -52.34
CA PRO A 174 50.09 -1.60 -51.49
C PRO A 174 50.52 -2.99 -50.98
N ASP A 175 51.84 -3.23 -50.84
CA ASP A 175 52.41 -4.54 -50.45
C ASP A 175 51.90 -5.06 -49.08
N ASP A 176 51.49 -4.17 -48.19
CA ASP A 176 51.00 -4.46 -46.83
C ASP A 176 49.47 -4.59 -46.74
N TYR A 177 48.76 -4.46 -47.87
CA TYR A 177 47.30 -4.43 -47.92
C TYR A 177 46.65 -5.70 -47.36
N GLU A 178 47.15 -6.88 -47.73
CA GLU A 178 46.58 -8.16 -47.25
C GLU A 178 46.86 -8.41 -45.76
N SER A 179 48.02 -7.97 -45.24
CA SER A 179 48.29 -8.03 -43.80
C SER A 179 47.38 -7.10 -43.01
N THR A 180 47.17 -5.87 -43.50
CA THR A 180 46.28 -4.88 -42.88
C THR A 180 44.82 -5.34 -42.90
N LYS A 181 44.38 -5.95 -44.00
CA LYS A 181 43.03 -6.51 -44.17
C LYS A 181 42.78 -7.70 -43.24
N SER A 182 43.77 -8.58 -43.07
CA SER A 182 43.71 -9.69 -42.11
C SER A 182 43.60 -9.19 -40.66
N LEU A 183 44.44 -8.22 -40.29
CA LEU A 183 44.43 -7.61 -38.96
C LEU A 183 43.08 -6.92 -38.65
N ASN A 184 42.53 -6.18 -39.61
CA ASN A 184 41.23 -5.52 -39.45
C ASN A 184 40.09 -6.53 -39.27
N SER A 185 40.16 -7.67 -39.98
CA SER A 185 39.20 -8.77 -39.84
C SER A 185 39.22 -9.37 -38.43
N ASP A 186 40.40 -9.60 -37.88
CA ASP A 186 40.54 -10.15 -36.52
C ASP A 186 40.16 -9.12 -35.43
N LEU A 187 40.50 -7.84 -35.61
CA LEU A 187 40.02 -6.77 -34.74
C LEU A 187 38.49 -6.66 -34.75
N LEU A 188 37.86 -6.78 -35.93
CA LEU A 188 36.39 -6.81 -36.07
C LEU A 188 35.77 -7.97 -35.28
N LYS A 189 36.32 -9.19 -35.40
CA LYS A 189 35.85 -10.35 -34.63
C LYS A 189 35.98 -10.10 -33.13
N LYS A 190 37.11 -9.57 -32.68
CA LYS A 190 37.38 -9.32 -31.26
C LYS A 190 36.49 -8.22 -30.69
N ASN A 191 36.24 -7.15 -31.45
CA ASN A 191 35.28 -6.11 -31.07
C ASN A 191 33.85 -6.65 -30.97
N LYS A 192 33.47 -7.55 -31.88
CA LYS A 192 32.15 -8.20 -31.85
C LYS A 192 32.01 -9.11 -30.63
N GLN A 193 33.06 -9.86 -30.29
CA GLN A 193 33.11 -10.68 -29.09
C GLN A 193 32.99 -9.84 -27.81
N LEU A 194 33.80 -8.76 -27.73
CA LEU A 194 33.79 -7.84 -26.59
C LEU A 194 32.44 -7.16 -26.41
N SER A 195 31.83 -6.70 -27.51
CA SER A 195 30.49 -6.10 -27.47
C SER A 195 29.45 -7.06 -26.92
N LYS A 196 29.52 -8.34 -27.31
CA LYS A 196 28.61 -9.37 -26.81
C LYS A 196 28.80 -9.64 -25.31
N THR A 197 30.04 -9.77 -24.84
CA THR A 197 30.30 -9.95 -23.40
C THR A 197 29.89 -8.73 -22.58
N LEU A 198 30.07 -7.52 -23.12
CA LEU A 198 29.63 -6.29 -22.44
C LEU A 198 28.11 -6.31 -22.24
N GLU A 199 27.36 -6.62 -23.30
CA GLU A 199 25.90 -6.73 -23.28
C GLU A 199 25.42 -7.80 -22.28
N GLU A 200 26.09 -8.96 -22.23
CA GLU A 200 25.82 -10.02 -21.25
C GLU A 200 26.06 -9.54 -19.80
N THR A 201 27.16 -8.83 -19.54
CA THR A 201 27.48 -8.31 -18.20
C THR A 201 26.56 -7.17 -17.75
N GLU A 202 26.12 -6.32 -18.68
CA GLU A 202 25.15 -5.26 -18.41
C GLU A 202 23.80 -5.86 -18.02
N TRP A 203 23.36 -6.90 -18.72
CA TRP A 203 22.14 -7.63 -18.37
C TRP A 203 22.23 -8.28 -16.99
N GLU A 204 23.37 -8.90 -16.66
CA GLU A 204 23.57 -9.52 -15.35
C GLU A 204 23.60 -8.48 -14.21
N LEU A 205 24.21 -7.32 -14.45
CA LEU A 205 24.22 -6.21 -13.51
C LEU A 205 22.81 -5.67 -13.24
N ASP A 206 22.00 -5.49 -14.28
CA ASP A 206 20.63 -4.98 -14.13
C ASP A 206 19.72 -6.00 -13.45
N SER A 207 19.90 -7.30 -13.73
CA SER A 207 19.26 -8.39 -12.98
C SER A 207 19.59 -8.34 -11.49
N LYS A 208 20.88 -8.15 -11.13
CA LYS A 208 21.32 -8.05 -9.73
C LYS A 208 20.80 -6.80 -9.02
N LYS A 209 20.70 -5.67 -9.71
CA LYS A 209 20.09 -4.45 -9.14
C LYS A 209 18.61 -4.67 -8.82
N LEU A 210 17.86 -5.37 -9.69
CA LEU A 210 16.45 -5.69 -9.46
C LEU A 210 16.26 -6.62 -8.25
N GLU A 211 17.13 -7.63 -8.11
CA GLU A 211 17.14 -8.52 -6.95
C GLU A 211 17.40 -7.74 -5.65
N LEU A 212 18.39 -6.83 -5.65
CA LEU A 212 18.70 -5.99 -4.50
C LEU A 212 17.54 -5.05 -4.12
N ALA A 213 16.87 -4.46 -5.12
CA ALA A 213 15.70 -3.62 -4.89
C ALA A 213 14.55 -4.40 -4.23
N THR A 214 14.32 -5.64 -4.69
CA THR A 214 13.33 -6.55 -4.11
C THR A 214 13.66 -6.88 -2.66
N ILE A 215 14.90 -7.29 -2.38
CA ILE A 215 15.35 -7.61 -1.01
C ILE A 215 15.20 -6.40 -0.07
N LYS A 216 15.50 -5.19 -0.55
CA LYS A 216 15.35 -3.97 0.26
C LYS A 216 13.88 -3.69 0.60
N LEU A 217 12.95 -3.95 -0.33
CA LEU A 217 11.52 -3.80 -0.10
C LEU A 217 11.01 -4.85 0.91
N GLU A 218 11.43 -6.11 0.74
CA GLU A 218 11.09 -7.18 1.68
C GLU A 218 11.62 -6.88 3.09
N SER A 219 12.84 -6.35 3.20
CA SER A 219 13.41 -5.91 4.48
C SER A 219 12.58 -4.80 5.14
N GLN A 220 12.09 -3.82 4.37
CA GLN A 220 11.20 -2.77 4.92
C GLN A 220 9.88 -3.34 5.41
N ARG A 221 9.26 -4.23 4.64
CA ARG A 221 8.02 -4.92 5.05
C ARG A 221 8.23 -5.75 6.31
N ALA A 222 9.38 -6.42 6.44
CA ALA A 222 9.72 -7.18 7.63
C ALA A 222 9.84 -6.28 8.88
N ILE A 223 10.41 -5.08 8.74
CA ILE A 223 10.49 -4.09 9.83
C ILE A 223 9.09 -3.64 10.24
N GLU A 224 8.23 -3.28 9.28
CA GLU A 224 6.86 -2.83 9.55
C GLU A 224 6.02 -3.91 10.26
N VAL A 225 6.11 -5.16 9.80
CA VAL A 225 5.44 -6.29 10.46
C VAL A 225 5.97 -6.49 11.88
N THR A 226 7.27 -6.31 12.10
CA THR A 226 7.89 -6.42 13.44
C THR A 226 7.36 -5.34 14.37
N ASP A 227 7.19 -4.11 13.88
CA ASP A 227 6.64 -3.00 14.68
C ASP A 227 5.16 -3.24 15.03
N GLN A 228 4.37 -3.75 14.08
CA GLN A 228 2.98 -4.15 14.32
C GLN A 228 2.88 -5.27 15.38
N ILE A 229 3.77 -6.28 15.32
CA ILE A 229 3.83 -7.34 16.32
C ILE A 229 4.12 -6.75 17.70
N ARG A 230 5.12 -5.86 17.82
CA ARG A 230 5.47 -5.22 19.09
C ARG A 230 4.29 -4.44 19.69
N HIS A 231 3.55 -3.73 18.86
CA HIS A 231 2.35 -3.01 19.31
C HIS A 231 1.24 -3.96 19.80
N LEU A 232 1.02 -5.07 19.09
CA LEU A 232 0.05 -6.09 19.49
C LEU A 232 0.46 -6.80 20.79
N GLU A 233 1.76 -7.06 20.99
CA GLU A 233 2.29 -7.60 22.24
C GLU A 233 2.00 -6.67 23.43
N GLY A 234 2.19 -5.36 23.26
CA GLY A 234 1.84 -4.38 24.30
C GLY A 234 0.34 -4.33 24.61
N LYS A 235 -0.53 -4.49 23.60
CA LYS A 235 -1.99 -4.61 23.82
C LYS A 235 -2.36 -5.90 24.54
N LYS A 236 -1.70 -7.01 24.20
CA LYS A 236 -1.88 -8.31 24.84
C LYS A 236 -1.50 -8.26 26.32
N GLU A 237 -0.35 -7.68 26.66
CA GLU A 237 0.09 -7.54 28.05
C GLU A 237 -0.92 -6.75 28.90
N LYS A 238 -1.43 -5.63 28.37
CA LYS A 238 -2.49 -4.85 29.03
C LYS A 238 -3.75 -5.68 29.28
N LEU A 239 -4.15 -6.50 28.30
CA LEU A 239 -5.32 -7.36 28.43
C LEU A 239 -5.09 -8.48 29.46
N GLU A 240 -3.92 -9.10 29.47
CA GLU A 240 -3.53 -10.13 30.45
C GLU A 240 -3.56 -9.58 31.88
N ASN A 241 -3.07 -8.36 32.09
CA ASN A 241 -3.14 -7.68 33.38
C ASN A 241 -4.58 -7.40 33.81
N LEU A 242 -5.46 -7.00 32.88
CA LEU A 242 -6.89 -6.82 33.15
C LEU A 242 -7.58 -8.14 33.52
N VAL A 243 -7.31 -9.21 32.79
CA VAL A 243 -7.86 -10.55 33.07
C VAL A 243 -7.41 -11.03 34.45
N THR A 244 -6.15 -10.84 34.79
CA THR A 244 -5.60 -11.19 36.11
C THR A 244 -6.31 -10.42 37.23
N SER A 245 -6.46 -9.11 37.07
CA SER A 245 -7.17 -8.25 38.04
C SER A 245 -8.64 -8.67 38.21
N ILE A 246 -9.33 -9.00 37.12
CA ILE A 246 -10.72 -9.48 37.16
C ILE A 246 -10.81 -10.84 37.87
N SER A 247 -9.86 -11.74 37.62
CA SER A 247 -9.80 -13.05 38.27
C SER A 247 -9.60 -12.91 39.79
N GLU A 248 -8.65 -12.07 40.21
CA GLU A 248 -8.41 -11.76 41.63
C GLU A 248 -9.68 -11.20 42.30
N LEU A 249 -10.35 -10.22 41.67
CA LEU A 249 -11.62 -9.68 42.16
C LEU A 249 -12.71 -10.76 42.24
N SER A 250 -12.81 -11.63 41.24
CA SER A 250 -13.80 -12.72 41.23
C SER A 250 -13.57 -13.71 42.37
N SER A 251 -12.31 -14.02 42.67
CA SER A 251 -11.93 -14.86 43.82
C SER A 251 -12.35 -14.21 45.13
N ILE A 252 -12.05 -12.92 45.32
CA ILE A 252 -12.43 -12.18 46.54
C ILE A 252 -13.96 -12.16 46.70
N ILE A 253 -14.70 -11.92 45.63
CA ILE A 253 -16.18 -11.93 45.67
C ILE A 253 -16.69 -13.30 46.12
N SER A 254 -16.15 -14.38 45.56
CA SER A 254 -16.49 -15.75 45.92
C SER A 254 -16.19 -16.04 47.40
N ASP A 255 -15.03 -15.60 47.90
CA ASP A 255 -14.64 -15.77 49.32
C ASP A 255 -15.57 -15.01 50.26
N VAL A 256 -15.92 -13.77 49.93
CA VAL A 256 -16.88 -12.95 50.70
C VAL A 256 -18.25 -13.62 50.72
N GLN A 257 -18.76 -14.08 49.57
CA GLN A 257 -20.03 -14.80 49.49
C GLN A 257 -20.02 -16.06 50.35
N ASN A 258 -18.99 -16.89 50.20
CA ASN A 258 -18.83 -18.12 50.98
C ASN A 258 -18.73 -17.84 52.49
N PHE A 259 -18.00 -16.81 52.91
CA PHE A 259 -17.93 -16.42 54.32
C PHE A 259 -19.32 -16.06 54.88
N PHE A 260 -20.11 -15.28 54.12
CA PHE A 260 -21.45 -14.91 54.56
C PHE A 260 -22.42 -16.10 54.59
N ASP A 261 -22.36 -16.98 53.60
CA ASP A 261 -23.27 -18.12 53.46
C ASP A 261 -22.93 -19.29 54.40
N THR A 262 -21.67 -19.43 54.83
CA THR A 262 -21.25 -20.53 55.71
C THR A 262 -20.96 -20.09 57.14
N LYS A 263 -20.11 -19.07 57.34
CA LYS A 263 -19.63 -18.67 58.66
C LYS A 263 -20.57 -17.70 59.36
N MET A 264 -21.19 -16.78 58.61
CA MET A 264 -22.12 -15.78 59.16
C MET A 264 -23.58 -16.22 59.13
N ALA A 265 -23.92 -17.29 58.40
CA ALA A 265 -25.28 -17.81 58.31
C ALA A 265 -25.95 -18.05 59.69
N PRO A 266 -25.25 -18.57 60.73
CA PRO A 266 -25.86 -18.68 62.05
C PRO A 266 -26.30 -17.33 62.61
N LEU A 267 -25.50 -16.27 62.48
CA LEU A 267 -25.89 -14.93 62.96
C LEU A 267 -27.11 -14.36 62.21
N ARG A 268 -27.28 -14.71 60.93
CA ARG A 268 -28.45 -14.32 60.12
C ARG A 268 -29.70 -15.17 60.39
N PHE A 269 -29.55 -16.48 60.52
CA PHE A 269 -30.66 -17.44 60.41
C PHE A 269 -30.88 -18.33 61.64
N LYS A 270 -29.92 -18.41 62.57
CA LYS A 270 -30.01 -19.21 63.79
C LYS A 270 -29.56 -18.35 64.97
N PRO A 271 -30.45 -17.63 65.66
CA PRO A 271 -30.07 -16.50 66.50
C PRO A 271 -29.34 -16.97 67.75
N ILE A 272 -28.05 -17.26 67.62
CA ILE A 272 -27.12 -17.55 68.72
C ILE A 272 -27.15 -16.38 69.69
N ILE A 273 -27.39 -15.16 69.18
CA ILE A 273 -27.58 -13.92 69.93
C ILE A 273 -28.75 -14.02 70.94
N ASN A 274 -29.79 -14.82 70.67
CA ASN A 274 -30.95 -14.93 71.57
C ASN A 274 -30.67 -15.81 72.81
N ASN A 275 -29.58 -16.59 72.82
CA ASN A 275 -29.29 -17.57 73.87
C ASN A 275 -28.01 -17.24 74.69
N VAL A 276 -27.37 -16.09 74.48
CA VAL A 276 -26.12 -15.71 75.17
C VAL A 276 -26.35 -14.49 76.06
N ASN A 277 -25.77 -14.50 77.26
CA ASN A 277 -25.95 -13.50 78.31
C ASN A 277 -25.86 -12.05 77.78
N ALA A 278 -26.95 -11.29 77.95
CA ALA A 278 -27.46 -10.34 76.96
C ALA A 278 -26.66 -9.04 76.71
N HIS A 279 -25.63 -8.71 77.51
CA HIS A 279 -24.98 -7.39 77.39
C HIS A 279 -23.62 -7.40 76.66
N TYR A 280 -22.76 -8.38 76.93
CA TYR A 280 -21.42 -8.43 76.31
C TYR A 280 -21.50 -8.87 74.84
N SER A 281 -22.24 -9.94 74.55
CA SER A 281 -22.36 -10.49 73.20
C SER A 281 -23.10 -9.57 72.22
N VAL A 282 -24.09 -8.80 72.69
CA VAL A 282 -24.78 -7.80 71.86
C VAL A 282 -23.83 -6.65 71.52
N THR A 283 -23.08 -6.13 72.50
CA THR A 283 -22.11 -5.05 72.27
C THR A 283 -21.04 -5.43 71.27
N GLU A 284 -20.49 -6.65 71.36
CA GLU A 284 -19.47 -7.14 70.42
C GLU A 284 -20.02 -7.39 69.01
N VAL A 285 -21.26 -7.90 68.89
CA VAL A 285 -21.93 -8.02 67.58
C VAL A 285 -22.22 -6.63 66.97
N THR A 286 -22.66 -5.66 67.77
CA THR A 286 -22.86 -4.27 67.31
C THR A 286 -21.55 -3.64 66.82
N LYS A 287 -20.44 -3.83 67.55
CA LYS A 287 -19.11 -3.38 67.09
C LYS A 287 -18.75 -4.00 65.74
N MET A 288 -18.92 -5.31 65.59
CA MET A 288 -18.64 -6.01 64.34
C MET A 288 -19.49 -5.47 63.16
N VAL A 289 -20.78 -5.24 63.37
CA VAL A 289 -21.67 -4.66 62.34
C VAL A 289 -21.21 -3.25 61.94
N ASN A 290 -20.88 -2.41 62.92
CA ASN A 290 -20.38 -1.06 62.65
C ASN A 290 -19.04 -1.07 61.90
N THR A 291 -18.15 -2.03 62.18
CA THR A 291 -16.91 -2.21 61.41
C THR A 291 -17.21 -2.57 59.95
N VAL A 292 -18.14 -3.49 59.70
CA VAL A 292 -18.55 -3.85 58.33
C VAL A 292 -19.21 -2.65 57.63
N GLN A 293 -20.05 -1.89 58.33
CA GLN A 293 -20.67 -0.67 57.80
C GLN A 293 -19.62 0.37 57.39
N SER A 294 -18.64 0.65 58.25
CA SER A 294 -17.53 1.58 57.93
C SER A 294 -16.74 1.12 56.72
N TRP A 295 -16.45 -0.17 56.61
CA TRP A 295 -15.78 -0.74 55.44
C TRP A 295 -16.62 -0.56 54.17
N CYS A 296 -17.93 -0.81 54.21
CA CYS A 296 -18.81 -0.56 53.07
C CYS A 296 -18.81 0.92 52.65
N ASP A 297 -18.87 1.84 53.61
CA ASP A 297 -18.85 3.28 53.34
C ASP A 297 -17.51 3.72 52.70
N GLU A 298 -16.40 3.10 53.09
CA GLU A 298 -15.09 3.30 52.44
C GLU A 298 -15.07 2.75 51.01
N MET A 299 -15.62 1.55 50.80
CA MET A 299 -15.71 0.94 49.46
C MET A 299 -16.59 1.77 48.52
N TYR A 300 -17.67 2.36 49.01
CA TYR A 300 -18.52 3.25 48.20
C TYR A 300 -17.80 4.51 47.72
N LYS A 301 -16.74 4.97 48.43
CA LYS A 301 -15.93 6.11 47.98
C LYS A 301 -15.03 5.79 46.79
N ILE A 302 -14.64 4.52 46.62
CA ILE A 302 -13.73 4.08 45.55
C ILE A 302 -14.48 3.56 44.31
N ILE A 303 -15.76 3.19 44.45
CA ILE A 303 -16.60 2.77 43.32
C ILE A 303 -16.89 4.01 42.44
N PRO A 304 -16.51 4.01 41.15
CA PRO A 304 -16.78 5.14 40.26
C PRO A 304 -18.28 5.37 40.09
N SER A 305 -18.75 6.61 40.28
CA SER A 305 -20.15 6.98 40.10
C SER A 305 -20.55 6.96 38.62
N GLY A 306 -21.15 5.86 38.16
CA GLY A 306 -22.14 5.72 37.07
C GLY A 306 -21.90 6.28 35.65
N ASN A 307 -20.98 7.22 35.42
CA ASN A 307 -20.88 8.01 34.19
C ASN A 307 -19.47 8.05 33.59
N ARG A 308 -18.68 6.97 33.71
CA ARG A 308 -17.57 6.78 32.78
C ARG A 308 -18.14 6.18 31.50
N LYS A 309 -18.27 7.01 30.45
CA LYS A 309 -18.32 6.53 29.07
C LYS A 309 -17.23 5.48 28.93
N ILE A 310 -17.60 4.29 28.46
CA ILE A 310 -16.66 3.29 27.98
C ILE A 310 -15.80 4.01 26.95
N ILE A 311 -14.56 4.31 27.31
CA ILE A 311 -13.61 4.86 26.34
C ILE A 311 -13.22 3.66 25.49
N GLU A 312 -13.89 3.51 24.36
CA GLU A 312 -13.41 2.73 23.21
C GLU A 312 -12.13 3.38 22.66
N GLU A 313 -11.08 3.52 23.47
CA GLU A 313 -9.73 3.83 23.01
C GLU A 313 -8.89 2.56 23.09
N VAL A 314 -9.29 1.56 22.30
CA VAL A 314 -8.37 0.53 21.81
C VAL A 314 -8.36 0.55 20.29
N ILE A 315 -8.41 1.73 19.69
CA ILE A 315 -7.93 1.97 18.32
C ILE A 315 -7.14 3.27 18.34
N ILE A 316 -5.94 3.22 18.91
CA ILE A 316 -4.88 4.16 18.51
C ILE A 316 -4.02 3.36 17.55
N ASN A 317 -4.17 3.69 16.27
CA ASN A 317 -3.13 3.53 15.27
C ASN A 317 -2.16 4.69 15.52
N GLU A 318 -1.03 4.38 16.14
CA GLU A 318 0.25 5.03 15.84
C GLU A 318 1.18 3.95 15.30
#